data_AF-A0A420YNA0-F1
#
_entry.id   AF-A0A420YNA0-F1
#
_cell.length_a   1.000
_cell.length_b   1.000
_cell.length_c   1.000
_cell.angle_alpha   90.00
_cell.angle_beta   90.00
_cell.angle_gamma   90.00
#
_symmetry.space_group_name_H-M   'P 1'
#
loop_
_entity.id
_entity.type
_entity.pdbx_description
1 polymer ?
#
loop_
_entity_poly.entity_id
_entity_poly.type
_entity_poly.pdbx_seq_one_letter_code
_entity_poly.pdbx_strand_id
1 'polypeptide(L)'
;MQLLPCWSHRGLLGALTIALYSSVCYALPSSLSDPLTHGYDRVGRADAPLTGYLGAFFLGADPYVYFYLSNGNNATSLTALNKGQPVIRPTKGTKGVRDPAIVQGGGAEAGKKWYIVGTDLNIGSTTWDAAQRTGSRGIFVWESTDLVTWANERLVTVEDATAGMVWAPEAIWDPTKGQYMVFWASKFYSASDTRHTGSPTNTRIRYAYTTDFRTFSSPQTYINKSPTDIIDLTILPYPPSTPDSFLRFMKDETAKTVFVESSTTGLFGTWTRQGGASAVIEKGVEGPAAYVDNLDPGKVRLLLDFYGGDGYRPYESKSPAVNGQGSGGWTASGRGGWPSGLRHGSVLPINQAVVDALKKRWG
;
A
#
# COMPACT_ATOMS: atom_id res chain seq x y z
N MET A 1 -29.91 -22.03 72.79
CA MET A 1 -28.52 -22.07 73.29
C MET A 1 -27.74 -21.11 72.40
N GLN A 2 -27.33 -19.89 72.75
CA GLN A 2 -27.30 -19.03 73.95
C GLN A 2 -27.50 -17.59 73.42
N LEU A 3 -28.49 -16.82 73.91
CA LEU A 3 -28.36 -15.73 74.91
C LEU A 3 -27.46 -14.57 74.43
N LEU A 4 -28.02 -13.48 73.89
CA LEU A 4 -28.58 -12.26 74.55
C LEU A 4 -27.52 -11.19 74.93
N PRO A 5 -27.91 -9.88 74.92
CA PRO A 5 -27.05 -8.69 74.84
C PRO A 5 -26.91 -7.98 76.19
N CYS A 6 -26.15 -6.87 76.25
CA CYS A 6 -26.39 -5.62 76.99
C CYS A 6 -25.14 -4.71 76.74
N TRP A 7 -25.15 -3.39 76.59
CA TRP A 7 -25.62 -2.36 77.50
C TRP A 7 -25.94 -1.05 76.76
N SER A 8 -26.98 -0.38 77.24
CA SER A 8 -27.28 1.02 76.97
C SER A 8 -26.82 1.87 78.14
N HIS A 9 -26.31 3.08 77.91
CA HIS A 9 -26.49 4.20 78.83
C HIS A 9 -26.38 5.56 78.14
N ARG A 10 -27.14 6.49 78.71
CA ARG A 10 -27.59 7.79 78.21
C ARG A 10 -26.51 8.87 78.36
N GLY A 11 -26.57 9.89 77.51
CA GLY A 11 -25.89 11.18 77.70
C GLY A 11 -26.53 12.27 76.84
N LEU A 12 -27.09 13.28 77.50
CA LEU A 12 -27.90 14.38 76.98
C LEU A 12 -27.07 15.50 76.29
N LEU A 13 -27.76 16.19 75.36
CA LEU A 13 -27.61 17.59 74.89
C LEU A 13 -26.26 18.11 74.36
N GLY A 14 -26.30 18.63 73.13
CA GLY A 14 -25.28 19.54 72.60
C GLY A 14 -25.67 20.13 71.25
N ALA A 15 -25.97 21.43 71.27
CA ALA A 15 -26.41 22.33 70.19
C ALA A 15 -25.96 22.06 68.74
N LEU A 16 -26.92 22.32 67.84
CA LEU A 16 -26.80 22.52 66.41
C LEU A 16 -25.84 23.67 66.06
N THR A 17 -24.82 23.41 65.23
CA THR A 17 -24.11 24.46 64.47
C THR A 17 -23.84 23.93 63.07
N ILE A 18 -24.56 24.49 62.10
CA ILE A 18 -24.40 24.20 60.67
C ILE A 18 -23.22 25.03 60.18
N ALA A 19 -22.08 24.39 59.89
CA ALA A 19 -20.96 24.99 59.19
C ALA A 19 -21.02 24.56 57.71
N LEU A 20 -21.33 25.51 56.83
CA LEU A 20 -21.18 25.36 55.37
C LEU A 20 -19.68 25.28 55.04
N TYR A 21 -19.21 24.12 54.60
CA TYR A 21 -17.90 23.99 53.97
C TYR A 21 -18.03 24.34 52.48
N SER A 22 -17.54 25.52 52.12
CA SER A 22 -17.23 25.88 50.74
C SER A 22 -15.94 25.19 50.32
N SER A 23 -16.02 24.09 49.59
CA SER A 23 -14.87 23.46 48.95
C SER A 23 -14.42 24.32 47.77
N VAL A 24 -13.30 25.04 47.96
CA VAL A 24 -12.56 25.69 46.87
C VAL A 24 -11.77 24.59 46.16
N CYS A 25 -12.24 24.17 45.00
CA CYS A 25 -11.49 23.30 44.10
C CYS A 25 -10.35 24.10 43.47
N TYR A 26 -9.11 23.87 43.92
CA TYR A 26 -7.93 24.25 43.15
C TYR A 26 -7.84 23.32 41.94
N ALA A 27 -8.13 23.85 40.74
CA ALA A 27 -7.82 23.18 39.49
C ALA A 27 -6.30 23.20 39.29
N LEU A 28 -5.66 22.06 39.50
CA LEU A 28 -4.30 21.83 39.01
C LEU A 28 -4.38 21.63 37.48
N PRO A 29 -3.49 22.25 36.68
CA PRO A 29 -3.41 21.92 35.27
C PRO A 29 -2.85 20.50 35.15
N SER A 30 -3.73 19.54 34.85
CA SER A 30 -3.35 18.21 34.40
C SER A 30 -2.80 18.32 32.98
N SER A 31 -1.52 18.65 32.83
CA SER A 31 -0.78 18.34 31.61
C SER A 31 -0.43 16.84 31.63
N LEU A 32 -1.42 16.01 31.34
CA LEU A 32 -1.14 14.68 30.83
C LEU A 32 -0.69 14.86 29.38
N SER A 33 0.63 14.88 29.18
CA SER A 33 1.20 14.59 27.87
C SER A 33 0.71 13.21 27.46
N ASP A 34 -0.25 13.18 26.55
CA ASP A 34 -0.82 11.99 25.96
C ASP A 34 0.29 11.19 25.27
N PRO A 35 0.49 9.90 25.58
CA PRO A 35 1.46 9.09 24.87
C PRO A 35 0.99 8.87 23.44
N LEU A 36 1.57 9.65 22.52
CA LEU A 36 1.92 9.18 21.18
C LEU A 36 0.79 8.46 20.42
N THR A 37 -0.27 9.19 20.06
CA THR A 37 -1.15 8.79 18.95
C THR A 37 -0.35 8.79 17.65
N HIS A 38 0.32 7.67 17.34
CA HIS A 38 0.91 7.40 16.03
C HIS A 38 -0.19 6.90 15.10
N GLY A 39 -1.15 7.78 14.81
CA GLY A 39 -2.04 7.56 13.69
C GLY A 39 -1.28 7.73 12.38
N TYR A 40 -1.76 7.08 11.32
CA TYR A 40 -1.62 7.58 9.95
C TYR A 40 -2.40 8.90 9.81
N ASP A 41 -2.17 9.83 10.75
CA ASP A 41 -2.84 11.10 10.80
C ASP A 41 -2.31 11.90 9.63
N ARG A 42 -3.22 12.14 8.68
CA ARG A 42 -3.18 13.31 7.82
C ARG A 42 -2.96 14.50 8.75
N VAL A 43 -1.71 14.95 8.87
CA VAL A 43 -1.34 16.10 9.69
C VAL A 43 -2.15 17.30 9.19
N GLY A 44 -3.19 17.66 9.95
CA GLY A 44 -3.53 19.03 10.29
C GLY A 44 -3.76 20.04 9.15
N ARG A 45 -4.17 19.61 7.96
CA ARG A 45 -4.88 20.44 6.99
C ARG A 45 -6.12 19.66 6.60
N ALA A 46 -7.30 20.28 6.59
CA ALA A 46 -8.46 19.68 5.94
C ALA A 46 -8.03 19.42 4.49
N ASP A 47 -7.71 18.17 4.16
CA ASP A 47 -7.30 17.82 2.81
C ASP A 47 -8.43 18.23 1.88
N ALA A 48 -8.08 18.96 0.82
CA ALA A 48 -9.06 19.35 -0.17
C ALA A 48 -9.83 18.10 -0.63
N PRO A 49 -11.17 18.18 -0.80
CA PRO A 49 -11.97 17.03 -1.17
C PRO A 49 -11.37 16.30 -2.38
N LEU A 50 -11.34 14.96 -2.30
CA LEU A 50 -10.90 14.12 -3.41
C LEU A 50 -11.97 14.16 -4.50
N THR A 51 -11.58 14.48 -5.73
CA THR A 51 -12.51 14.63 -6.86
C THR A 51 -12.16 13.76 -8.06
N GLY A 52 -11.06 13.02 -7.99
CA GLY A 52 -10.67 12.08 -9.02
C GLY A 52 -9.57 11.11 -8.58
N TYR A 53 -9.07 10.37 -9.56
CA TYR A 53 -8.04 9.35 -9.41
C TYR A 53 -7.01 9.52 -10.54
N LEU A 54 -5.73 9.46 -10.18
CA LEU A 54 -4.60 9.34 -11.11
C LEU A 54 -4.12 7.89 -11.11
N GLY A 55 -4.24 7.23 -12.25
CA GLY A 55 -3.64 5.92 -12.47
C GLY A 55 -2.27 6.03 -13.14
N ALA A 56 -1.31 5.22 -12.71
CA ALA A 56 -0.05 4.98 -13.38
C ALA A 56 0.06 3.50 -13.74
N PHE A 57 0.23 3.21 -15.03
CA PHE A 57 0.24 1.85 -15.57
C PHE A 57 1.35 1.69 -16.61
N PHE A 58 1.68 0.45 -16.97
CA PHE A 58 2.42 0.15 -18.19
C PHE A 58 1.54 -0.61 -19.20
N LEU A 59 1.98 -0.65 -20.46
CA LEU A 59 1.39 -1.45 -21.52
C LEU A 59 2.31 -2.64 -21.83
N GLY A 60 1.73 -3.83 -22.05
CA GLY A 60 2.53 -5.05 -22.19
C GLY A 60 3.62 -5.01 -23.27
N ALA A 61 3.29 -4.45 -24.44
CA ALA A 61 4.21 -4.33 -25.57
C ALA A 61 5.09 -3.07 -25.52
N ASP A 62 4.74 -2.09 -24.69
CA ASP A 62 5.41 -0.79 -24.60
C ASP A 62 5.64 -0.45 -23.11
N PRO A 63 6.69 -1.00 -22.48
CA PRO A 63 6.87 -0.97 -21.02
C PRO A 63 7.38 0.40 -20.56
N TYR A 64 6.48 1.37 -20.53
CA TYR A 64 6.68 2.74 -20.07
C TYR A 64 5.61 3.13 -19.05
N VAL A 65 5.71 4.31 -18.44
CA VAL A 65 4.67 4.81 -17.53
C VAL A 65 3.66 5.64 -18.32
N TYR A 66 2.40 5.23 -18.25
CA TYR A 66 1.24 5.93 -18.83
C TYR A 66 0.35 6.41 -17.70
N PHE A 67 -0.11 7.66 -17.82
CA PHE A 67 -1.06 8.20 -16.88
C PHE A 67 -2.48 8.18 -17.43
N TYR A 68 -3.40 7.88 -16.52
CA TYR A 68 -4.83 7.85 -16.77
C TYR A 68 -5.52 8.67 -15.69
N LEU A 69 -6.47 9.50 -16.09
CA LEU A 69 -7.23 10.36 -15.19
C LEU A 69 -8.67 9.90 -15.16
N SER A 70 -9.28 9.85 -13.97
CA SER A 70 -10.69 9.48 -13.86
C SER A 70 -11.63 10.51 -14.48
N ASN A 71 -12.72 10.02 -15.05
CA ASN A 71 -13.82 10.85 -15.54
C ASN A 71 -14.70 11.28 -14.36
N GLY A 72 -14.40 12.46 -13.81
CA GLY A 72 -14.97 12.90 -12.53
C GLY A 72 -14.48 12.00 -11.39
N ASN A 73 -15.28 11.89 -10.33
CA ASN A 73 -14.93 11.08 -9.16
C ASN A 73 -15.34 9.60 -9.31
N ASN A 74 -15.09 9.02 -10.50
CA ASN A 74 -15.47 7.65 -10.84
C ASN A 74 -14.25 6.74 -10.90
N ALA A 75 -14.14 5.83 -9.92
CA ALA A 75 -13.01 4.89 -9.78
C ALA A 75 -12.87 3.88 -10.94
N THR A 76 -13.92 3.67 -11.74
CA THR A 76 -13.93 2.66 -12.82
C THR A 76 -14.12 3.27 -14.21
N SER A 77 -13.92 4.58 -14.33
CA SER A 77 -13.95 5.29 -15.61
C SER A 77 -12.72 6.16 -15.73
N LEU A 78 -11.79 5.82 -16.64
CA LEU A 78 -10.53 6.51 -16.82
C LEU A 78 -10.31 6.90 -18.29
N THR A 79 -9.61 8.01 -18.50
CA THR A 79 -9.18 8.47 -19.82
C THR A 79 -7.67 8.64 -19.83
N ALA A 80 -7.03 8.18 -20.91
CA ALA A 80 -5.59 8.32 -21.08
C ALA A 80 -5.20 9.80 -21.11
N LEU A 81 -4.18 10.16 -20.35
CA LEU A 81 -3.51 11.43 -20.47
C LEU A 81 -2.46 11.38 -21.59
N ASN A 82 -1.90 12.54 -21.92
CA ASN A 82 -0.85 12.72 -22.91
C ASN A 82 -1.19 12.09 -24.28
N LYS A 83 -2.46 12.16 -24.67
CA LYS A 83 -2.98 11.56 -25.92
C LYS A 83 -2.65 10.07 -26.06
N GLY A 84 -2.60 9.34 -24.93
CA GLY A 84 -2.23 7.92 -24.90
C GLY A 84 -0.75 7.62 -25.09
N GLN A 85 0.11 8.64 -25.14
CA GLN A 85 1.57 8.48 -25.17
C GLN A 85 2.11 8.35 -23.74
N PRO A 86 3.22 7.62 -23.54
CA PRO A 86 3.81 7.49 -22.20
C PRO A 86 4.30 8.85 -21.69
N VAL A 87 4.14 9.05 -20.39
CA VAL A 87 4.59 10.24 -19.67
C VAL A 87 6.06 10.09 -19.26
N ILE A 88 6.48 8.87 -18.91
CA ILE A 88 7.87 8.57 -18.54
C ILE A 88 8.39 7.43 -19.40
N ARG A 89 9.54 7.67 -20.06
CA ARG A 89 10.36 6.65 -20.71
C ARG A 89 11.70 6.54 -19.98
N PRO A 90 12.06 5.38 -19.42
CA PRO A 90 13.34 5.22 -18.75
C PRO A 90 14.49 5.30 -19.76
N THR A 91 15.59 5.92 -19.35
CA THR A 91 16.83 6.04 -20.12
C THR A 91 17.93 5.10 -19.63
N LYS A 92 17.77 4.53 -18.42
CA LYS A 92 18.72 3.61 -17.78
C LYS A 92 18.26 2.15 -17.87
N GLY A 93 19.07 1.24 -17.32
CA GLY A 93 18.74 -0.17 -17.16
C GLY A 93 18.42 -0.85 -18.50
N THR A 94 17.36 -1.64 -18.50
CA THR A 94 16.81 -2.31 -19.69
C THR A 94 16.07 -1.37 -20.65
N LYS A 95 15.92 -0.08 -20.28
CA LYS A 95 15.11 0.93 -20.99
C LYS A 95 13.63 0.56 -21.09
N GLY A 96 13.14 -0.34 -20.22
CA GLY A 96 11.73 -0.60 -19.99
C GLY A 96 11.42 -0.53 -18.50
N VAL A 97 10.23 -0.03 -18.16
CA VAL A 97 9.70 0.02 -16.81
C VAL A 97 8.34 -0.66 -16.76
N ARG A 98 8.17 -1.52 -15.75
CA ARG A 98 6.90 -2.20 -15.47
C ARG A 98 6.47 -1.92 -14.03
N ASP A 99 5.22 -2.23 -13.75
CA ASP A 99 4.64 -2.21 -12.41
C ASP A 99 4.82 -0.85 -11.68
N PRO A 100 4.48 0.30 -12.32
CA PRO A 100 4.72 1.60 -11.70
C PRO A 100 3.80 1.84 -10.49
N ALA A 101 4.41 2.10 -9.34
CA ALA A 101 3.71 2.44 -8.10
C ALA A 101 3.93 3.92 -7.74
N ILE A 102 2.85 4.71 -7.67
CA ILE A 102 2.89 6.07 -7.12
C ILE A 102 2.93 5.97 -5.60
N VAL A 103 4.00 6.49 -5.00
CA VAL A 103 4.20 6.54 -3.55
C VAL A 103 3.97 7.96 -3.07
N GLN A 104 3.02 8.15 -2.16
CA GLN A 104 2.83 9.44 -1.49
C GLN A 104 3.95 9.69 -0.49
N GLY A 105 4.45 10.92 -0.45
CA GLY A 105 5.41 11.34 0.58
C GLY A 105 4.83 11.20 1.99
N GLY A 106 5.66 10.81 2.95
CA GLY A 106 5.30 10.71 4.37
C GLY A 106 6.01 11.75 5.21
N GLY A 107 5.64 11.85 6.49
CA GLY A 107 6.24 12.81 7.43
C GLY A 107 6.22 14.26 6.89
N ALA A 108 7.39 14.89 6.80
CA ALA A 108 7.52 16.26 6.31
C ALA A 108 7.17 16.44 4.82
N GLU A 109 7.22 15.35 4.03
CA GLU A 109 6.91 15.32 2.59
C GLU A 109 5.41 15.10 2.31
N ALA A 110 4.61 14.78 3.34
CA ALA A 110 3.18 14.52 3.20
C ALA A 110 2.45 15.67 2.49
N GLY A 111 1.75 15.32 1.40
CA GLY A 111 1.01 16.26 0.56
C GLY A 111 1.87 17.21 -0.27
N LYS A 112 3.20 17.06 -0.29
CA LYS A 112 4.14 17.96 -0.96
C LYS A 112 5.06 17.26 -1.95
N LYS A 113 5.28 15.95 -1.78
CA LYS A 113 6.17 15.16 -2.63
C LYS A 113 5.59 13.78 -2.88
N TRP A 114 5.91 13.26 -4.06
CA TRP A 114 5.52 11.93 -4.51
C TRP A 114 6.70 11.29 -5.23
N TYR A 115 6.70 9.97 -5.23
CA TYR A 115 7.64 9.15 -5.99
C TYR A 115 6.88 8.24 -6.93
N ILE A 116 7.52 7.83 -8.02
CA ILE A 116 7.15 6.63 -8.77
C ILE A 116 8.31 5.67 -8.64
N VAL A 117 8.02 4.46 -8.20
CA VAL A 117 8.94 3.32 -8.29
C VAL A 117 8.45 2.35 -9.37
N GLY A 118 9.36 1.56 -9.94
CA GLY A 118 8.98 0.55 -10.92
C GLY A 118 10.06 -0.48 -11.19
N THR A 119 9.64 -1.60 -11.75
CA THR A 119 10.50 -2.70 -12.17
C THR A 119 11.34 -2.29 -13.38
N ASP A 120 12.65 -2.47 -13.33
CA ASP A 120 13.52 -2.34 -14.52
C ASP A 120 13.44 -3.61 -15.38
N LEU A 121 12.53 -3.60 -16.36
CA LEU A 121 12.31 -4.72 -17.26
C LEU A 121 11.71 -4.29 -18.60
N ASN A 122 12.48 -4.49 -19.67
CA ASN A 122 11.98 -4.60 -21.03
C ASN A 122 11.95 -6.08 -21.44
N ILE A 123 10.78 -6.71 -21.38
CA ILE A 123 10.64 -8.13 -21.73
C ILE A 123 10.90 -8.39 -23.23
N GLY A 124 10.69 -7.39 -24.10
CA GLY A 124 10.93 -7.52 -25.54
C GLY A 124 12.41 -7.59 -25.93
N SER A 125 13.32 -7.22 -25.02
CA SER A 125 14.78 -7.29 -25.22
C SER A 125 15.45 -8.45 -24.46
N THR A 126 14.67 -9.35 -23.84
CA THR A 126 15.18 -10.49 -23.07
C THR A 126 14.22 -11.67 -23.18
N THR A 127 14.46 -12.75 -22.43
CA THR A 127 13.53 -13.87 -22.28
C THR A 127 12.95 -13.89 -20.87
N TRP A 128 11.80 -14.53 -20.68
CA TRP A 128 11.21 -14.69 -19.34
C TRP A 128 12.10 -15.47 -18.36
N ASP A 129 12.89 -16.42 -18.85
CA ASP A 129 13.85 -17.14 -18.00
C ASP A 129 15.01 -16.21 -17.62
N ALA A 130 15.65 -15.55 -18.59
CA ALA A 130 16.75 -14.63 -18.31
C ALA A 130 16.33 -13.47 -17.39
N ALA A 131 15.13 -12.90 -17.57
CA ALA A 131 14.59 -11.85 -16.72
C ALA A 131 14.40 -12.26 -15.25
N GLN A 132 14.26 -13.56 -14.97
CA GLN A 132 14.13 -14.11 -13.62
C GLN A 132 15.44 -14.59 -13.02
N ARG A 133 16.35 -15.08 -13.86
CA ARG A 133 17.63 -15.64 -13.41
C ARG A 133 18.68 -14.56 -13.26
N THR A 134 18.80 -13.67 -14.23
CA THR A 134 19.88 -12.66 -14.30
C THR A 134 19.30 -11.28 -14.62
N GLY A 135 18.09 -11.02 -14.12
CA GLY A 135 17.37 -9.78 -14.29
C GLY A 135 17.97 -8.62 -13.50
N SER A 136 17.35 -7.44 -13.65
CA SER A 136 17.75 -6.27 -12.89
C SER A 136 17.57 -6.51 -11.39
N ARG A 137 18.55 -6.03 -10.61
CA ARG A 137 18.53 -6.03 -9.14
C ARG A 137 18.20 -4.65 -8.58
N GLY A 138 17.74 -3.76 -9.44
CA GLY A 138 17.43 -2.39 -9.08
C GLY A 138 15.98 -2.02 -9.36
N ILE A 139 15.55 -0.97 -8.69
CA ILE A 139 14.26 -0.33 -8.90
C ILE A 139 14.47 1.02 -9.57
N PHE A 140 13.57 1.37 -10.47
CA PHE A 140 13.50 2.74 -10.93
C PHE A 140 12.89 3.64 -9.85
N VAL A 141 13.31 4.90 -9.83
CA VAL A 141 12.74 5.95 -8.99
C VAL A 141 12.68 7.26 -9.78
N TRP A 142 11.51 7.89 -9.77
CA TRP A 142 11.29 9.29 -10.16
C TRP A 142 10.61 10.04 -9.01
N GLU A 143 10.73 11.36 -8.99
CA GLU A 143 10.08 12.19 -7.97
C GLU A 143 9.31 13.36 -8.60
N SER A 144 8.29 13.82 -7.87
CA SER A 144 7.42 14.94 -8.24
C SER A 144 7.01 15.72 -7.00
N THR A 145 6.80 17.03 -7.15
CA THR A 145 6.22 17.91 -6.11
C THR A 145 4.84 18.44 -6.50
N ASP A 146 4.30 18.00 -7.63
CA ASP A 146 3.02 18.48 -8.17
C ASP A 146 2.15 17.37 -8.81
N LEU A 147 2.63 16.11 -8.83
CA LEU A 147 2.07 14.94 -9.54
C LEU A 147 1.99 15.06 -11.07
N VAL A 148 2.41 16.18 -11.64
CA VAL A 148 2.29 16.50 -13.06
C VAL A 148 3.64 16.37 -13.76
N THR A 149 4.68 16.90 -13.12
CA THR A 149 6.06 16.92 -13.60
C THR A 149 6.88 15.91 -12.81
N TRP A 150 7.49 14.97 -13.54
CA TRP A 150 8.28 13.89 -12.98
C TRP A 150 9.73 14.02 -13.44
N ALA A 151 10.67 13.93 -12.52
CA ALA A 151 12.09 14.18 -12.79
C ALA A 151 13.01 13.25 -11.98
N ASN A 152 14.32 13.45 -12.15
CA ASN A 152 15.39 12.83 -11.39
C ASN A 152 15.40 11.29 -11.46
N GLU A 153 15.37 10.73 -12.67
CA GLU A 153 15.47 9.29 -12.93
C GLU A 153 16.68 8.66 -12.23
N ARG A 154 16.40 7.67 -11.38
CA ARG A 154 17.40 6.81 -10.73
C ARG A 154 17.06 5.35 -10.99
N LEU A 155 18.10 4.54 -11.16
CA LEU A 155 18.00 3.07 -11.07
C LEU A 155 18.86 2.67 -9.88
N VAL A 156 18.21 2.29 -8.78
CA VAL A 156 18.87 2.02 -7.49
C VAL A 156 18.93 0.53 -7.27
N THR A 157 20.13 -0.04 -7.16
CA THR A 157 20.30 -1.45 -6.80
C THR A 157 19.94 -1.67 -5.33
N VAL A 158 19.01 -2.59 -5.07
CA VAL A 158 18.47 -2.86 -3.72
C VAL A 158 18.69 -4.30 -3.24
N GLU A 159 19.19 -5.18 -4.12
CA GLU A 159 19.55 -6.56 -3.77
C GLU A 159 20.98 -6.90 -4.22
N ASP A 160 21.57 -7.90 -3.55
CA ASP A 160 22.93 -8.37 -3.82
C ASP A 160 23.02 -9.29 -5.06
N ALA A 161 24.23 -9.79 -5.34
CA ALA A 161 24.51 -10.59 -6.53
C ALA A 161 23.84 -11.98 -6.55
N THR A 162 23.32 -12.46 -5.42
CA THR A 162 22.62 -13.75 -5.34
C THR A 162 21.15 -13.67 -5.77
N ALA A 163 20.59 -12.46 -5.85
CA ALA A 163 19.23 -12.24 -6.32
C ALA A 163 19.12 -12.45 -7.83
N GLY A 164 18.08 -13.17 -8.26
CA GLY A 164 17.79 -13.37 -9.67
C GLY A 164 17.14 -12.15 -10.33
N MET A 165 16.33 -11.40 -9.58
CA MET A 165 15.59 -10.23 -10.04
C MET A 165 15.02 -9.40 -8.88
N VAL A 166 14.63 -8.15 -9.14
CA VAL A 166 13.84 -7.28 -8.27
C VAL A 166 12.61 -6.79 -9.03
N TRP A 167 11.42 -7.25 -8.63
CA TRP A 167 10.17 -7.01 -9.36
C TRP A 167 9.06 -6.42 -8.48
N ALA A 168 8.15 -5.70 -9.15
CA ALA A 168 6.96 -5.05 -8.61
C ALA A 168 7.22 -4.29 -7.30
N PRO A 169 8.12 -3.28 -7.31
CA PRO A 169 8.37 -2.50 -6.12
C PRO A 169 7.19 -1.60 -5.78
N GLU A 170 6.87 -1.50 -4.50
CA GLU A 170 5.97 -0.50 -3.92
C GLU A 170 6.58 -0.02 -2.60
N ALA A 171 6.07 1.09 -2.06
CA ALA A 171 6.50 1.58 -0.76
C ALA A 171 5.35 2.15 0.05
N ILE A 172 5.46 2.00 1.37
CA ILE A 172 4.55 2.58 2.35
C ILE A 172 5.36 3.36 3.40
N TRP A 173 4.85 4.52 3.82
CA TRP A 173 5.46 5.26 4.92
C TRP A 173 5.21 4.56 6.25
N ASP A 174 6.28 4.28 6.99
CA ASP A 174 6.22 3.75 8.34
C ASP A 174 6.43 4.89 9.35
N PRO A 175 5.37 5.39 10.00
CA PRO A 175 5.47 6.49 10.95
C PRO A 175 6.29 6.13 12.20
N THR A 176 6.37 4.85 12.57
CA THR A 176 7.13 4.40 13.74
C THR A 176 8.64 4.50 13.52
N LYS A 177 9.08 4.40 12.26
CA LYS A 177 10.49 4.56 11.88
C LYS A 177 10.81 5.94 11.31
N GLY A 178 9.80 6.66 10.83
CA GLY A 178 10.02 7.89 10.06
C GLY A 178 10.73 7.60 8.73
N GLN A 179 10.39 6.48 8.08
CA GLN A 179 11.03 6.01 6.85
C GLN A 179 9.99 5.32 5.94
N TYR A 180 10.28 5.24 4.65
CA TYR A 180 9.53 4.41 3.71
C TYR A 180 10.01 2.96 3.82
N MET A 181 9.09 2.04 4.08
CA MET A 181 9.31 0.61 3.85
C MET A 181 9.08 0.34 2.35
N VAL A 182 10.16 0.13 1.60
CA VAL A 182 10.10 -0.23 0.19
C VAL A 182 10.21 -1.74 0.09
N PHE A 183 9.32 -2.38 -0.66
CA PHE A 183 9.24 -3.83 -0.75
C PHE A 183 9.08 -4.29 -2.20
N TRP A 184 9.56 -5.49 -2.51
CA TRP A 184 9.61 -6.07 -3.85
C TRP A 184 9.68 -7.60 -3.80
N ALA A 185 9.39 -8.27 -4.91
CA ALA A 185 9.57 -9.70 -5.05
C ALA A 185 10.99 -10.06 -5.55
N SER A 186 11.57 -11.13 -4.99
CA SER A 186 12.86 -11.67 -5.44
C SER A 186 13.00 -13.16 -5.14
N LYS A 187 13.88 -13.85 -5.87
CA LYS A 187 14.33 -15.22 -5.61
C LYS A 187 15.85 -15.27 -5.64
N PHE A 188 16.45 -16.25 -4.96
CA PHE A 188 17.90 -16.25 -4.72
C PHE A 188 18.55 -17.54 -5.17
N TYR A 189 19.82 -17.45 -5.58
CA TYR A 189 20.68 -18.57 -5.93
C TYR A 189 21.74 -18.78 -4.84
N SER A 190 22.40 -19.94 -4.87
CA SER A 190 23.56 -20.16 -4.01
C SER A 190 24.64 -19.10 -4.29
N ALA A 191 25.31 -18.61 -3.25
CA ALA A 191 26.45 -17.70 -3.40
C ALA A 191 27.58 -18.29 -4.26
N SER A 192 27.67 -19.63 -4.35
CA SER A 192 28.62 -20.32 -5.22
C SER A 192 28.16 -20.44 -6.68
N ASP A 193 26.87 -20.28 -6.96
CA ASP A 193 26.30 -20.34 -8.31
C ASP A 193 26.24 -18.95 -8.91
N THR A 194 27.40 -18.34 -9.16
CA THR A 194 27.50 -16.96 -9.68
C THR A 194 26.93 -16.77 -11.09
N ARG A 195 26.53 -17.85 -11.77
CA ARG A 195 25.89 -17.84 -13.09
C ARG A 195 24.38 -18.12 -13.03
N HIS A 196 23.83 -18.35 -11.85
CA HIS A 196 22.40 -18.62 -11.63
C HIS A 196 21.86 -19.78 -12.50
N THR A 197 22.69 -20.82 -12.67
CA THR A 197 22.40 -21.99 -13.50
C THR A 197 21.63 -23.09 -12.77
N GLY A 198 21.72 -23.11 -11.44
CA GLY A 198 21.03 -24.06 -10.59
C GLY A 198 19.56 -23.71 -10.34
N SER A 199 19.00 -24.32 -9.29
CA SER A 199 17.64 -24.02 -8.83
C SER A 199 17.66 -22.83 -7.87
N PRO A 200 16.79 -21.82 -8.08
CA PRO A 200 16.62 -20.76 -7.09
C PRO A 200 15.82 -21.25 -5.87
N THR A 201 15.78 -20.42 -4.83
CA THR A 201 14.76 -20.49 -3.79
C THR A 201 13.37 -20.18 -4.36
N ASN A 202 12.32 -20.38 -3.56
CA ASN A 202 11.03 -19.74 -3.82
C ASN A 202 11.18 -18.20 -3.89
N THR A 203 10.31 -17.59 -4.68
CA THR A 203 10.13 -16.14 -4.76
C THR A 203 9.45 -15.65 -3.49
N ARG A 204 10.03 -14.64 -2.86
CA ARG A 204 9.62 -14.10 -1.58
C ARG A 204 9.57 -12.58 -1.64
N ILE A 205 8.84 -11.97 -0.72
CA ILE A 205 8.84 -10.51 -0.60
C ILE A 205 9.99 -10.07 0.30
N ARG A 206 10.78 -9.15 -0.23
CA ARG A 206 11.93 -8.51 0.37
C ARG A 206 11.57 -7.06 0.66
N TYR A 207 12.29 -6.43 1.59
CA TYR A 207 12.10 -5.03 1.89
C TYR A 207 13.38 -4.35 2.39
N ALA A 208 13.44 -3.04 2.26
CA ALA A 208 14.43 -2.18 2.89
C ALA A 208 13.80 -0.84 3.26
N TYR A 209 14.39 -0.15 4.23
CA TYR A 209 13.97 1.21 4.59
C TYR A 209 14.81 2.27 3.89
N THR A 210 14.17 3.38 3.55
CA THR A 210 14.81 4.58 3.02
C THR A 210 14.08 5.83 3.50
N THR A 211 14.76 6.97 3.56
CA THR A 211 14.14 8.28 3.76
C THR A 211 14.01 9.09 2.47
N ASP A 212 14.72 8.69 1.41
CA ASP A 212 14.97 9.55 0.24
C ASP A 212 14.91 8.83 -1.12
N PHE A 213 14.71 7.51 -1.12
CA PHE A 213 14.78 6.65 -2.32
C PHE A 213 16.11 6.78 -3.08
N ARG A 214 17.21 6.97 -2.34
CA ARG A 214 18.59 6.96 -2.84
C ARG A 214 19.44 6.01 -2.01
N THR A 215 19.36 6.12 -0.70
CA THR A 215 20.09 5.27 0.24
C THR A 215 19.11 4.33 0.92
N PHE A 216 19.41 3.04 0.88
CA PHE A 216 18.58 1.99 1.45
C PHE A 216 19.33 1.28 2.56
N SER A 217 18.61 0.85 3.59
CA SER A 217 19.13 -0.15 4.53
C SER A 217 19.46 -1.45 3.79
N SER A 218 20.24 -2.34 4.41
CA SER A 218 20.38 -3.70 3.88
C SER A 218 19.01 -4.38 3.79
N PRO A 219 18.73 -5.10 2.69
CA PRO A 219 17.42 -5.71 2.46
C PRO A 219 17.19 -6.89 3.40
N GLN A 220 15.95 -7.04 3.87
CA GLN A 220 15.50 -8.12 4.74
C GLN A 220 14.30 -8.85 4.13
N THR A 221 13.98 -10.03 4.64
CA THR A 221 12.82 -10.80 4.19
C THR A 221 11.59 -10.29 4.93
N TYR A 222 10.55 -9.88 4.21
CA TYR A 222 9.28 -9.48 4.79
C TYR A 222 8.28 -10.65 4.80
N ILE A 223 8.07 -11.30 3.66
CA ILE A 223 7.15 -12.44 3.52
C ILE A 223 7.88 -13.58 2.85
N ASN A 224 7.94 -14.73 3.52
CA ASN A 224 8.40 -15.99 2.95
C ASN A 224 7.39 -17.10 3.25
N LYS A 225 6.66 -17.56 2.22
CA LYS A 225 5.69 -18.66 2.33
C LYS A 225 6.20 -19.93 1.65
N SER A 226 7.51 -20.19 1.70
CA SER A 226 8.13 -21.38 1.11
C SER A 226 7.35 -22.67 1.44
N PRO A 227 7.11 -23.55 0.44
CA PRO A 227 7.68 -23.53 -0.91
C PRO A 227 6.94 -22.61 -1.90
N THR A 228 5.86 -21.94 -1.50
CA THR A 228 5.06 -21.07 -2.38
C THR A 228 5.85 -19.84 -2.84
N ASP A 229 5.75 -19.56 -4.14
CA ASP A 229 6.21 -18.33 -4.77
C ASP A 229 5.20 -17.21 -4.54
N ILE A 230 5.65 -16.11 -3.94
CA ILE A 230 4.84 -14.92 -3.71
C ILE A 230 5.41 -13.74 -4.49
N ILE A 231 4.54 -13.04 -5.21
CA ILE A 231 4.86 -11.79 -5.91
C ILE A 231 3.75 -10.73 -5.74
N ASP A 232 3.98 -9.54 -6.30
CA ASP A 232 3.00 -8.45 -6.41
C ASP A 232 2.30 -8.10 -5.09
N LEU A 233 3.10 -7.78 -4.07
CA LEU A 233 2.56 -7.31 -2.81
C LEU A 233 2.05 -5.87 -2.98
N THR A 234 0.88 -5.58 -2.43
CA THR A 234 0.38 -4.23 -2.17
C THR A 234 -0.17 -4.15 -0.76
N ILE A 235 0.10 -3.04 -0.07
CA ILE A 235 -0.35 -2.81 1.32
C ILE A 235 -1.22 -1.56 1.37
N LEU A 236 -2.44 -1.70 1.89
CA LEU A 236 -3.39 -0.61 2.06
C LEU A 236 -3.69 -0.38 3.54
N PRO A 237 -3.36 0.79 4.12
CA PRO A 237 -3.90 1.20 5.42
C PRO A 237 -5.43 1.21 5.39
N TYR A 238 -6.06 0.36 6.21
CA TYR A 238 -7.51 0.21 6.21
C TYR A 238 -8.03 -0.45 7.52
N PRO A 239 -9.15 0.04 8.09
CA PRO A 239 -9.87 1.23 7.66
C PRO A 239 -9.04 2.51 7.92
N PRO A 240 -9.23 3.60 7.14
CA PRO A 240 -8.38 4.79 7.25
C PRO A 240 -8.34 5.44 8.63
N SER A 241 -9.36 5.19 9.46
CA SER A 241 -9.51 5.73 10.81
C SER A 241 -8.81 4.91 11.90
N THR A 242 -8.27 3.74 11.58
CA THR A 242 -7.70 2.84 12.60
C THR A 242 -6.19 2.73 12.41
N PRO A 243 -5.38 3.26 13.34
CA PRO A 243 -3.94 3.08 13.34
C PRO A 243 -3.56 1.60 13.30
N ASP A 244 -2.39 1.31 12.72
CA ASP A 244 -1.81 -0.04 12.65
C ASP A 244 -2.69 -1.12 12.00
N SER A 245 -3.74 -0.70 11.29
CA SER A 245 -4.66 -1.58 10.57
C SER A 245 -4.42 -1.52 9.08
N PHE A 246 -4.25 -2.70 8.50
CA PHE A 246 -3.85 -2.85 7.11
C PHE A 246 -4.56 -4.02 6.44
N LEU A 247 -4.76 -3.89 5.15
CA LEU A 247 -4.94 -4.99 4.22
C LEU A 247 -3.64 -5.16 3.44
N ARG A 248 -3.31 -6.40 3.09
CA ARG A 248 -2.31 -6.68 2.07
C ARG A 248 -2.84 -7.65 1.05
N PHE A 249 -2.56 -7.36 -0.20
CA PHE A 249 -2.93 -8.16 -1.35
C PHE A 249 -1.66 -8.70 -1.97
N MET A 250 -1.70 -9.95 -2.40
CA MET A 250 -0.51 -10.61 -2.91
C MET A 250 -0.90 -11.75 -3.84
N LYS A 251 -0.02 -12.03 -4.80
CA LYS A 251 -0.18 -13.15 -5.72
C LYS A 251 0.55 -14.37 -5.19
N ASP A 252 -0.19 -15.46 -5.09
CA ASP A 252 0.37 -16.81 -5.10
C ASP A 252 0.71 -17.18 -6.54
N GLU A 253 1.98 -17.09 -6.89
CA GLU A 253 2.49 -17.39 -8.22
C GLU A 253 2.55 -18.90 -8.48
N THR A 254 2.53 -19.74 -7.44
CA THR A 254 2.45 -21.20 -7.59
C THR A 254 1.04 -21.63 -8.00
N ALA A 255 0.01 -21.10 -7.32
CA ALA A 255 -1.40 -21.42 -7.58
C ALA A 255 -2.06 -20.53 -8.67
N LYS A 256 -1.38 -19.45 -9.07
CA LYS A 256 -1.89 -18.40 -9.98
C LYS A 256 -3.16 -17.73 -9.44
N THR A 257 -3.13 -17.34 -8.17
CA THR A 257 -4.28 -16.72 -7.49
C THR A 257 -3.87 -15.48 -6.71
N VAL A 258 -4.77 -14.52 -6.58
CA VAL A 258 -4.60 -13.37 -5.67
C VAL A 258 -5.46 -13.57 -4.43
N PHE A 259 -4.94 -13.18 -3.27
CA PHE A 259 -5.65 -13.23 -1.99
C PHE A 259 -5.36 -11.99 -1.15
N VAL A 260 -6.18 -11.78 -0.12
CA VAL A 260 -6.02 -10.72 0.88
C VAL A 260 -5.76 -11.30 2.27
N GLU A 261 -4.90 -10.62 3.02
CA GLU A 261 -4.71 -10.79 4.46
C GLU A 261 -4.95 -9.44 5.16
N SER A 262 -5.38 -9.46 6.41
CA SER A 262 -5.54 -8.26 7.24
C SER A 262 -4.69 -8.33 8.51
N SER A 263 -4.29 -7.17 9.01
CA SER A 263 -3.67 -7.01 10.32
C SER A 263 -4.24 -5.81 11.04
N THR A 264 -4.25 -5.85 12.37
CA THR A 264 -4.58 -4.73 13.27
C THR A 264 -3.45 -4.50 14.28
N THR A 265 -2.25 -4.99 13.97
CA THR A 265 -1.11 -5.04 14.89
C THR A 265 0.18 -4.51 14.23
N GLY A 266 0.04 -3.69 13.18
CA GLY A 266 1.17 -3.06 12.51
C GLY A 266 1.63 -3.81 11.25
N LEU A 267 2.54 -3.18 10.49
CA LEU A 267 3.14 -3.75 9.28
C LEU A 267 3.84 -5.10 9.56
N PHE A 268 4.54 -5.21 10.69
CA PHE A 268 5.23 -6.43 11.13
C PHE A 268 4.41 -7.27 12.13
N GLY A 269 3.10 -6.99 12.23
CA GLY A 269 2.21 -7.67 13.14
C GLY A 269 1.75 -9.04 12.65
N THR A 270 0.72 -9.56 13.32
CA THR A 270 0.05 -10.80 12.93
C THR A 270 -0.87 -10.53 11.75
N TRP A 271 -0.72 -11.30 10.68
CA TRP A 271 -1.53 -11.23 9.48
C TRP A 271 -2.47 -12.43 9.38
N THR A 272 -3.75 -12.17 9.11
CA THR A 272 -4.80 -13.19 9.05
C THR A 272 -5.39 -13.27 7.64
N ARG A 273 -5.40 -14.47 7.06
CA ARG A 273 -6.15 -14.78 5.84
C ARG A 273 -7.53 -15.31 6.21
N GLN A 274 -8.55 -14.45 6.18
CA GLN A 274 -9.91 -14.90 6.46
C GLN A 274 -10.35 -15.95 5.43
N GLY A 275 -10.93 -17.04 5.95
CA GLY A 275 -11.29 -18.23 5.15
C GLY A 275 -10.17 -19.29 5.05
N GLY A 276 -8.98 -19.01 5.60
CA GLY A 276 -7.86 -19.96 5.63
C GLY A 276 -6.97 -19.94 4.38
N ALA A 277 -5.99 -20.84 4.34
CA ALA A 277 -4.90 -20.84 3.36
C ALA A 277 -5.34 -21.02 1.90
N SER A 278 -6.52 -21.60 1.65
CA SER A 278 -7.07 -21.80 0.31
C SER A 278 -7.99 -20.66 -0.16
N ALA A 279 -8.37 -19.73 0.71
CA ALA A 279 -9.34 -18.69 0.40
C ALA A 279 -8.73 -17.60 -0.49
N VAL A 280 -9.15 -17.49 -1.73
CA VAL A 280 -8.61 -16.53 -2.72
C VAL A 280 -9.67 -15.54 -3.17
N ILE A 281 -9.24 -14.41 -3.72
CA ILE A 281 -10.13 -13.45 -4.38
C ILE A 281 -10.47 -13.95 -5.78
N GLU A 282 -9.44 -14.29 -6.55
CA GLU A 282 -9.56 -14.61 -7.97
C GLU A 282 -8.37 -15.46 -8.45
N LYS A 283 -8.57 -16.20 -9.55
CA LYS A 283 -7.55 -17.03 -10.21
C LYS A 283 -7.23 -16.52 -11.61
N GLY A 284 -6.01 -16.78 -12.07
CA GLY A 284 -5.54 -16.37 -13.40
C GLY A 284 -5.29 -14.86 -13.50
N VAL A 285 -4.96 -14.24 -12.36
CA VAL A 285 -4.73 -12.80 -12.22
C VAL A 285 -3.44 -12.49 -11.47
N GLU A 286 -2.98 -11.26 -11.60
CA GLU A 286 -1.79 -10.72 -10.93
C GLU A 286 -1.92 -9.23 -10.59
N GLY A 287 -0.85 -8.67 -10.03
CA GLY A 287 -0.72 -7.23 -9.82
C GLY A 287 -1.87 -6.55 -9.07
N PRO A 288 -2.27 -7.00 -7.86
CA PRO A 288 -3.33 -6.34 -7.13
C PRO A 288 -2.99 -4.86 -6.87
N ALA A 289 -3.85 -3.93 -7.29
CA ALA A 289 -3.71 -2.51 -6.93
C ALA A 289 -4.94 -2.05 -6.15
N ALA A 290 -4.77 -1.78 -4.86
CA ALA A 290 -5.86 -1.49 -3.93
C ALA A 290 -5.88 -0.02 -3.48
N TYR A 291 -7.07 0.56 -3.39
CA TYR A 291 -7.28 1.94 -2.92
C TYR A 291 -8.68 2.13 -2.33
N VAL A 292 -8.84 3.10 -1.44
CA VAL A 292 -10.13 3.44 -0.84
C VAL A 292 -10.96 4.26 -1.83
N ASP A 293 -12.27 4.02 -1.86
CA ASP A 293 -13.19 4.81 -2.68
C ASP A 293 -13.36 6.22 -2.09
N ASN A 294 -13.24 7.24 -2.95
CA ASN A 294 -13.35 8.65 -2.57
C ASN A 294 -14.74 9.03 -2.03
N LEU A 295 -15.79 8.31 -2.42
CA LEU A 295 -17.18 8.62 -2.06
C LEU A 295 -17.69 7.75 -0.90
N ASP A 296 -17.10 6.57 -0.69
CA ASP A 296 -17.46 5.63 0.39
C ASP A 296 -16.18 5.13 1.09
N PRO A 297 -15.78 5.71 2.23
CA PRO A 297 -14.54 5.31 2.93
C PRO A 297 -14.59 3.89 3.51
N GLY A 298 -15.77 3.26 3.55
CA GLY A 298 -15.96 1.85 3.91
C GLY A 298 -15.87 0.89 2.72
N LYS A 299 -15.57 1.40 1.52
CA LYS A 299 -15.41 0.61 0.30
C LYS A 299 -13.97 0.66 -0.18
N VAL A 300 -13.44 -0.51 -0.51
CA VAL A 300 -12.14 -0.65 -1.17
C VAL A 300 -12.35 -1.04 -2.62
N ARG A 301 -11.56 -0.42 -3.50
CA ARG A 301 -11.39 -0.75 -4.91
C ARG A 301 -10.14 -1.58 -5.08
N LEU A 302 -10.19 -2.56 -5.98
CA LEU A 302 -9.06 -3.43 -6.30
C LEU A 302 -9.00 -3.62 -7.80
N LEU A 303 -7.83 -3.43 -8.40
CA LEU A 303 -7.57 -3.84 -9.78
C LEU A 303 -6.84 -5.17 -9.76
N LEU A 304 -7.23 -6.08 -10.65
CA LEU A 304 -6.57 -7.37 -10.86
C LEU A 304 -6.18 -7.51 -12.33
N ASP A 305 -4.89 -7.70 -12.61
CA ASP A 305 -4.36 -7.83 -13.98
C ASP A 305 -4.63 -9.24 -14.47
N PHE A 306 -5.55 -9.39 -15.42
CA PHE A 306 -5.75 -10.63 -16.14
C PHE A 306 -4.63 -10.76 -17.17
N TYR A 307 -3.46 -11.21 -16.72
CA TYR A 307 -2.22 -11.21 -17.49
C TYR A 307 -2.28 -12.06 -18.78
N GLY A 308 -3.14 -13.08 -18.82
CA GLY A 308 -3.44 -13.88 -20.01
C GLY A 308 -4.58 -13.33 -20.89
N GLY A 309 -5.17 -12.20 -20.49
CA GLY A 309 -6.32 -11.57 -21.14
C GLY A 309 -6.08 -10.09 -21.47
N ASP A 310 -7.11 -9.27 -21.26
CA ASP A 310 -7.19 -7.87 -21.67
C ASP A 310 -6.67 -6.86 -20.64
N GLY A 311 -5.89 -7.33 -19.66
CA GLY A 311 -5.27 -6.51 -18.62
C GLY A 311 -6.14 -6.31 -17.39
N TYR A 312 -6.01 -5.14 -16.77
CA TYR A 312 -6.67 -4.82 -15.51
C TYR A 312 -8.20 -4.85 -15.59
N ARG A 313 -8.81 -5.41 -14.54
CA ARG A 313 -10.26 -5.33 -14.30
C ARG A 313 -10.53 -4.82 -12.89
N PRO A 314 -11.47 -3.87 -12.72
CA PRO A 314 -11.82 -3.32 -11.42
C PRO A 314 -12.78 -4.23 -10.65
N TYR A 315 -12.54 -4.33 -9.34
CA TYR A 315 -13.37 -4.99 -8.33
C TYR A 315 -13.65 -4.02 -7.18
N GLU A 316 -14.70 -4.28 -6.41
CA GLU A 316 -15.03 -3.54 -5.20
C GLU A 316 -15.46 -4.46 -4.05
N SER A 317 -15.28 -4.00 -2.82
CA SER A 317 -15.76 -4.68 -1.62
C SER A 317 -16.09 -3.69 -0.49
N LYS A 318 -17.15 -3.98 0.27
CA LYS A 318 -17.45 -3.37 1.58
C LYS A 318 -16.97 -4.23 2.77
N SER A 319 -16.44 -5.41 2.47
CA SER A 319 -15.85 -6.35 3.44
C SER A 319 -14.46 -6.78 2.95
N PRO A 320 -13.53 -5.83 2.73
CA PRO A 320 -12.34 -6.07 1.92
C PRO A 320 -11.29 -7.00 2.57
N ALA A 321 -11.46 -7.36 3.84
CA ALA A 321 -10.67 -8.40 4.51
C ALA A 321 -11.12 -9.84 4.14
N VAL A 322 -12.27 -9.99 3.49
CA VAL A 322 -12.87 -11.29 3.15
C VAL A 322 -12.44 -11.70 1.74
N ASN A 323 -11.82 -12.87 1.64
CA ASN A 323 -11.55 -13.52 0.35
C ASN A 323 -12.84 -14.10 -0.27
N GLY A 324 -12.83 -14.33 -1.58
CA GLY A 324 -13.95 -14.90 -2.33
C GLY A 324 -14.69 -13.88 -3.18
N GLN A 325 -15.45 -14.38 -4.15
CA GLN A 325 -16.25 -13.56 -5.07
C GLN A 325 -17.68 -13.35 -4.59
N GLY A 326 -18.29 -12.25 -5.05
CA GLY A 326 -19.67 -11.90 -4.80
C GLY A 326 -19.86 -11.00 -3.57
N SER A 327 -21.10 -10.92 -3.09
CA SER A 327 -21.54 -9.95 -2.08
C SER A 327 -20.87 -10.10 -0.71
N GLY A 328 -20.29 -11.27 -0.41
CA GLY A 328 -19.56 -11.52 0.85
C GLY A 328 -18.08 -11.16 0.81
N GLY A 329 -17.51 -10.90 -0.36
CA GLY A 329 -16.09 -10.61 -0.56
C GLY A 329 -15.90 -9.56 -1.65
N TRP A 330 -15.37 -9.96 -2.80
CA TRP A 330 -15.06 -9.06 -3.92
C TRP A 330 -16.03 -9.22 -5.09
N THR A 331 -16.57 -8.10 -5.56
CA THR A 331 -17.48 -8.08 -6.72
C THR A 331 -16.82 -7.35 -7.88
N ALA A 332 -16.85 -7.93 -9.07
CA ALA A 332 -16.37 -7.28 -10.28
C ALA A 332 -17.18 -5.99 -10.53
N SER A 333 -16.49 -4.88 -10.76
CA SER A 333 -17.13 -3.59 -11.06
C SER A 333 -17.42 -3.44 -12.56
N GLY A 334 -18.33 -2.53 -12.90
CA GLY A 334 -18.63 -2.20 -14.30
C GLY A 334 -17.42 -1.67 -15.05
N ARG A 335 -17.22 -2.17 -16.28
CA ARG A 335 -16.04 -1.86 -17.13
C ARG A 335 -16.34 -0.88 -18.27
N GLY A 336 -17.55 -0.32 -18.33
CA GLY A 336 -17.99 0.52 -19.47
C GLY A 336 -17.12 1.76 -19.74
N GLY A 337 -16.45 2.29 -18.71
CA GLY A 337 -15.47 3.39 -18.83
C GLY A 337 -14.03 2.97 -18.55
N TRP A 338 -13.75 1.68 -18.36
CA TRP A 338 -12.43 1.19 -17.99
C TRP A 338 -11.58 0.91 -19.25
N PRO A 339 -10.37 1.48 -19.39
CA PRO A 339 -9.51 1.21 -20.53
C PRO A 339 -9.04 -0.25 -20.59
N SER A 340 -8.90 -0.79 -21.78
CA SER A 340 -8.29 -2.12 -22.00
C SER A 340 -6.77 -2.03 -22.09
N GLY A 341 -6.09 -3.15 -21.85
CA GLY A 341 -4.65 -3.30 -22.06
C GLY A 341 -3.75 -2.73 -20.96
N LEU A 342 -4.32 -2.03 -19.97
CA LEU A 342 -3.58 -1.59 -18.77
C LEU A 342 -3.07 -2.80 -18.00
N ARG A 343 -1.79 -2.79 -17.63
CA ARG A 343 -1.15 -3.84 -16.84
C ARG A 343 -0.74 -3.31 -15.47
N HIS A 344 -0.19 -4.21 -14.63
CA HIS A 344 0.18 -3.94 -13.25
C HIS A 344 0.71 -2.50 -13.02
N GLY A 345 0.12 -1.78 -12.07
CA GLY A 345 0.42 -0.40 -11.76
C GLY A 345 -0.31 0.05 -10.49
N SER A 346 -0.63 1.33 -10.37
CA SER A 346 -1.22 1.91 -9.16
C SER A 346 -2.24 3.00 -9.46
N VAL A 347 -3.09 3.28 -8.46
CA VAL A 347 -4.08 4.36 -8.52
C VAL A 347 -3.99 5.20 -7.26
N LEU A 348 -3.87 6.52 -7.45
CA LEU A 348 -3.80 7.51 -6.38
C LEU A 348 -5.06 8.40 -6.42
N PRO A 349 -5.85 8.44 -5.33
CA PRO A 349 -6.85 9.49 -5.14
C PRO A 349 -6.25 10.91 -5.14
N ILE A 350 -6.87 11.82 -5.88
CA ILE A 350 -6.39 13.20 -6.06
C ILE A 350 -7.51 14.23 -5.90
N ASN A 351 -7.13 15.46 -5.53
CA ASN A 351 -8.05 16.59 -5.40
C ASN A 351 -8.19 17.36 -6.72
N GLN A 352 -9.12 18.32 -6.74
CA GLN A 352 -9.44 19.08 -7.94
C GLN A 352 -8.26 19.88 -8.50
N ALA A 353 -7.40 20.43 -7.64
CA ALA A 353 -6.25 21.21 -8.09
C ALA A 353 -5.28 20.34 -8.92
N VAL A 354 -5.04 19.10 -8.50
CA VAL A 354 -4.22 18.15 -9.25
C VAL A 354 -4.91 17.71 -10.55
N VAL A 355 -6.23 17.44 -10.50
CA VAL A 355 -7.03 17.11 -11.70
C VAL A 355 -6.88 18.20 -12.77
N ASP A 356 -7.04 19.47 -12.38
CA ASP A 356 -6.95 20.61 -13.30
C ASP A 356 -5.54 20.79 -13.85
N ALA A 357 -4.52 20.61 -13.01
CA ALA A 357 -3.12 20.71 -13.42
C ALA A 357 -2.74 19.60 -14.42
N LEU A 358 -3.18 18.36 -14.19
CA LEU A 358 -2.99 17.24 -15.11
C LEU A 358 -3.67 17.49 -16.46
N LYS A 359 -4.93 17.94 -16.45
CA LYS A 359 -5.66 18.28 -17.69
C LYS A 359 -4.98 19.42 -18.45
N LYS A 360 -4.52 20.45 -17.76
CA LYS A 360 -3.81 21.57 -18.40
C LYS A 360 -2.53 21.12 -19.08
N ARG A 361 -1.78 20.19 -18.47
CA ARG A 361 -0.48 19.74 -18.99
C ARG A 361 -0.58 18.62 -20.03
N TRP A 362 -1.52 17.71 -19.84
CA TRP A 362 -1.57 16.41 -20.51
C TRP A 362 -2.96 16.06 -21.09
N GLY A 363 -3.98 16.89 -20.88
CA GLY A 363 -5.36 16.63 -21.33
C GLY A 363 -5.59 16.68 -22.83
#